data_AF-A0A7S3ZK67-F1
#
_entry.id   AF-A0A7S3ZK67-F1
#
_cell.length_a   1.000
_cell.length_b   1.000
_cell.length_c   1.000
_cell.angle_alpha   90.00
_cell.angle_beta   90.00
_cell.angle_gamma   90.00
#
_symmetry.space_group_name_H-M   'P 1'
#
loop_
_entity.id
_entity.type
_entity.pdbx_description
1 polymer ?
#
loop_
_entity_poly.entity_id
_entity_poly.type
_entity_poly.pdbx_seq_one_letter_code
_entity_poly.pdbx_strand_id
1 'polypeptide(L)'
;LLALYVDCAAERETLKHCASKRITSTIRCERCYQLLRAVLVPDASLASLPAALHSIMKRLLVINPNTSKLFTKRIAAVARRSTELQVETVNPRSGPRSIESAYDELLSCAPTLETYLEARRRGPVDGVVVACFSDHAAVEALREIADGPVVGLLDAACATASLVGDSFGIATTSKSWEPLLRKGVERLGYGERCVDIRAMDRPVLALEHENVEQALLDTTTAIASDVVILGCAGFGSEVARRTAAATGSSIIEPVEAAVRLCTSLALQGLGSAKARPLAQELDGLPEILAEAYAPRGDTVAVAAPAAPAANRALALYRRALRAARRCVPGQAATQEAYARQSFRANVGADARRAPGLLADAEDQIAFGESLLRRREAEDSAPVAAMASTAADRVSPEPVASTPVAPTPVAPAPQEAPRGAHREASRE
;
A
#
# COMPACT_ATOMS: atom_id res chain seq x y z
N LEU A 1 -17.30 -9.02 -34.23
CA LEU A 1 -16.31 -10.12 -34.24
C LEU A 1 -16.97 -11.44 -34.59
N LEU A 2 -17.71 -12.12 -33.70
CA LEU A 2 -18.39 -13.40 -34.05
C LEU A 2 -19.25 -13.33 -35.31
N ALA A 3 -20.02 -12.26 -35.54
CA ALA A 3 -20.82 -12.10 -36.77
C ALA A 3 -19.99 -12.25 -38.07
N LEU A 4 -18.82 -11.61 -38.14
CA LEU A 4 -17.90 -11.71 -39.29
C LEU A 4 -17.30 -13.12 -39.47
N TYR A 5 -17.25 -13.92 -38.41
CA TYR A 5 -16.78 -15.30 -38.45
C TYR A 5 -17.86 -16.26 -39.01
N VAL A 6 -19.13 -16.01 -38.68
CA VAL A 6 -20.27 -16.80 -39.17
C VAL A 6 -20.45 -16.65 -40.69
N ASP A 7 -20.40 -15.41 -41.21
CA ASP A 7 -20.56 -15.18 -42.66
C ASP A 7 -19.45 -15.85 -43.49
N CYS A 8 -18.19 -15.75 -43.05
CA CYS A 8 -17.06 -16.37 -43.74
C CYS A 8 -17.13 -17.90 -43.79
N ALA A 9 -17.82 -18.54 -42.82
CA ALA A 9 -17.99 -20.00 -42.82
C ALA A 9 -19.04 -20.48 -43.84
N ALA A 10 -19.95 -19.61 -44.29
CA ALA A 10 -21.00 -19.95 -45.24
C ALA A 10 -20.53 -19.96 -46.70
N GLU A 11 -19.66 -19.02 -47.10
CA GLU A 11 -19.26 -18.82 -48.51
C GLU A 11 -18.29 -19.89 -49.06
N ARG A 12 -17.73 -20.78 -48.22
CA ARG A 12 -16.77 -21.87 -48.55
C ARG A 12 -15.47 -21.46 -49.30
N GLU A 13 -15.23 -20.18 -49.54
CA GLU A 13 -13.93 -19.73 -50.07
C GLU A 13 -12.80 -19.97 -49.05
N THR A 14 -11.56 -20.14 -49.56
CA THR A 14 -10.41 -20.32 -48.65
C THR A 14 -10.09 -19.03 -47.91
N LEU A 15 -9.94 -19.12 -46.58
CA LEU A 15 -9.69 -18.00 -45.64
C LEU A 15 -8.61 -16.99 -46.08
N LYS A 16 -7.65 -17.43 -46.90
CA LYS A 16 -6.60 -16.58 -47.49
C LYS A 16 -7.15 -15.47 -48.40
N HIS A 17 -8.29 -15.66 -49.06
CA HIS A 17 -8.85 -14.67 -49.99
C HIS A 17 -9.60 -13.55 -49.24
N CYS A 18 -10.52 -13.92 -48.35
CA CYS A 18 -11.31 -12.99 -47.51
C CYS A 18 -10.44 -12.03 -46.68
N ALA A 19 -9.30 -12.52 -46.18
CA ALA A 19 -8.37 -11.76 -45.35
C ALA A 19 -7.80 -10.50 -46.03
N SER A 20 -7.73 -10.48 -47.37
CA SER A 20 -7.05 -9.41 -48.12
C SER A 20 -7.88 -8.15 -48.35
N LYS A 21 -9.21 -8.27 -48.53
CA LYS A 21 -10.06 -7.20 -49.10
C LYS A 21 -11.24 -6.71 -48.25
N ARG A 22 -11.80 -7.50 -47.32
CA ARG A 22 -12.95 -7.08 -46.48
C ARG A 22 -12.55 -6.73 -45.03
N ILE A 23 -11.52 -7.37 -44.49
CA ILE A 23 -11.11 -7.20 -43.08
C ILE A 23 -10.29 -5.91 -42.87
N THR A 24 -9.37 -5.63 -43.81
CA THR A 24 -8.42 -4.52 -43.79
C THR A 24 -9.07 -3.14 -43.85
N SER A 25 -10.21 -2.98 -44.52
CA SER A 25 -10.97 -1.72 -44.59
C SER A 25 -11.76 -1.41 -43.32
N THR A 26 -12.06 -2.42 -42.51
CA THR A 26 -12.95 -2.32 -41.34
C THR A 26 -12.17 -2.18 -40.03
N ILE A 27 -11.02 -2.86 -39.90
CA ILE A 27 -10.22 -2.88 -38.67
C ILE A 27 -9.16 -1.76 -38.69
N ARG A 28 -9.52 -0.56 -38.22
CA ARG A 28 -8.64 0.62 -38.14
C ARG A 28 -7.63 0.61 -36.98
N CYS A 29 -7.42 -0.53 -36.31
CA CYS A 29 -6.60 -0.63 -35.11
C CYS A 29 -5.74 -1.89 -35.11
N GLU A 30 -4.42 -1.71 -35.03
CA GLU A 30 -3.41 -2.78 -35.02
C GLU A 30 -3.68 -3.83 -33.92
N ARG A 31 -4.08 -3.39 -32.73
CA ARG A 31 -4.42 -4.29 -31.60
C ARG A 31 -5.57 -5.24 -31.95
N CYS A 32 -6.55 -4.77 -32.72
CA CYS A 32 -7.68 -5.57 -33.19
C CYS A 32 -7.31 -6.50 -34.36
N TYR A 33 -6.33 -6.12 -35.19
CA TYR A 33 -5.80 -6.97 -36.26
C TYR A 33 -5.02 -8.16 -35.70
N GLN A 34 -4.13 -7.95 -34.72
CA GLN A 34 -3.40 -9.04 -34.06
C GLN A 34 -4.33 -9.95 -33.25
N LEU A 35 -5.38 -9.41 -32.62
CA LEU A 35 -6.47 -10.19 -32.01
C LEU A 35 -7.16 -11.14 -33.01
N LEU A 36 -7.44 -10.67 -34.22
CA LEU A 36 -8.05 -11.50 -35.27
C LEU A 36 -7.08 -12.60 -35.74
N ARG A 37 -5.82 -12.24 -35.96
CA ARG A 37 -4.76 -13.14 -36.42
C ARG A 37 -4.49 -14.27 -35.42
N ALA A 38 -4.53 -13.98 -34.12
CA ALA A 38 -4.41 -14.96 -33.05
C ALA A 38 -5.51 -16.04 -33.06
N VAL A 39 -6.74 -15.67 -33.44
CA VAL A 39 -7.91 -16.57 -33.46
C VAL A 39 -8.03 -17.34 -34.78
N LEU A 40 -7.45 -16.84 -35.87
CA LEU A 40 -7.61 -17.38 -37.23
C LEU A 40 -6.41 -18.20 -37.76
N VAL A 41 -5.33 -18.36 -36.98
CA VAL A 41 -4.16 -19.17 -37.35
C VAL A 41 -4.16 -20.46 -36.52
N PRO A 42 -4.35 -21.66 -37.12
CA PRO A 42 -4.56 -22.91 -36.37
C PRO A 42 -3.44 -23.32 -35.41
N ASP A 43 -2.19 -22.99 -35.72
CA ASP A 43 -1.00 -23.45 -34.98
C ASP A 43 -0.42 -22.40 -34.01
N ALA A 44 -1.16 -21.33 -33.71
CA ALA A 44 -0.71 -20.27 -32.81
C ALA A 44 -0.76 -20.72 -31.34
N SER A 45 0.33 -21.32 -30.84
CA SER A 45 0.52 -21.59 -29.41
C SER A 45 0.26 -20.33 -28.57
N LEU A 46 -0.49 -20.46 -27.46
CA LEU A 46 -0.87 -19.33 -26.61
C LEU A 46 0.34 -18.52 -26.12
N ALA A 47 1.48 -19.19 -25.87
CA ALA A 47 2.73 -18.54 -25.48
C ALA A 47 3.33 -17.61 -26.56
N SER A 48 2.89 -17.71 -27.81
CA SER A 48 3.30 -16.83 -28.92
C SER A 48 2.49 -15.53 -29.03
N LEU A 49 1.44 -15.36 -28.22
CA LEU A 49 0.60 -14.16 -28.25
C LEU A 49 1.35 -12.94 -27.70
N PRO A 50 1.19 -11.73 -28.30
CA PRO A 50 1.71 -10.50 -27.74
C PRO A 50 1.34 -10.30 -26.26
N ALA A 51 2.20 -9.68 -25.46
CA ALA A 51 1.93 -9.43 -24.03
C ALA A 51 0.61 -8.66 -23.77
N ALA A 52 0.22 -7.77 -24.69
CA ALA A 52 -1.05 -7.03 -24.65
C ALA A 52 -2.31 -7.88 -24.92
N LEU A 53 -2.14 -9.15 -25.32
CA LEU A 53 -3.16 -10.19 -25.44
C LEU A 53 -3.16 -11.08 -24.19
N HIS A 54 -1.98 -11.47 -23.70
CA HIS A 54 -1.83 -12.18 -22.41
C HIS A 54 -2.49 -11.43 -21.24
N SER A 55 -2.44 -10.09 -21.22
CA SER A 55 -3.18 -9.26 -20.25
C SER A 55 -4.69 -9.55 -20.27
N ILE A 56 -5.32 -9.61 -21.46
CA ILE A 56 -6.77 -9.83 -21.63
C ILE A 56 -7.18 -11.29 -21.28
N MET A 57 -6.22 -12.20 -21.17
CA MET A 57 -6.46 -13.59 -20.76
C MET A 57 -6.46 -13.82 -19.25
N LYS A 58 -5.96 -12.87 -18.43
CA LYS A 58 -5.89 -13.05 -16.98
C LYS A 58 -7.28 -13.00 -16.34
N ARG A 59 -7.57 -13.96 -15.45
CA ARG A 59 -8.85 -14.08 -14.72
C ARG A 59 -8.68 -13.70 -13.25
N LEU A 60 -9.37 -12.65 -12.82
CA LEU A 60 -9.58 -12.33 -11.41
C LEU A 60 -10.84 -13.02 -10.88
N LEU A 61 -10.72 -13.59 -9.68
CA LEU A 61 -11.84 -14.16 -8.93
C LEU A 61 -12.21 -13.22 -7.78
N VAL A 62 -13.44 -12.70 -7.79
CA VAL A 62 -13.96 -11.84 -6.72
C VAL A 62 -14.97 -12.65 -5.91
N ILE A 63 -14.59 -13.08 -4.71
CA ILE A 63 -15.44 -13.91 -3.85
C ILE A 63 -16.15 -13.01 -2.84
N ASN A 64 -17.48 -12.92 -2.90
CA ASN A 64 -18.30 -12.46 -1.79
C ASN A 64 -18.40 -13.61 -0.76
N PRO A 65 -17.86 -13.46 0.47
CA PRO A 65 -17.84 -14.57 1.44
C PRO A 65 -19.22 -14.91 2.04
N ASN A 66 -20.21 -14.00 1.95
CA ASN A 66 -21.57 -14.27 2.39
C ASN A 66 -22.43 -14.89 1.27
N THR A 67 -23.51 -15.58 1.63
CA THR A 67 -24.35 -16.32 0.67
C THR A 67 -25.33 -15.44 -0.13
N SER A 68 -25.34 -14.10 0.05
CA SER A 68 -26.28 -13.24 -0.68
C SER A 68 -25.89 -13.03 -2.15
N LYS A 69 -26.66 -13.69 -3.02
CA LYS A 69 -26.64 -13.50 -4.48
C LYS A 69 -26.94 -12.05 -4.91
N LEU A 70 -27.55 -11.22 -4.06
CA LEU A 70 -27.80 -9.80 -4.38
C LEU A 70 -26.55 -8.95 -4.15
N PHE A 71 -25.84 -9.15 -3.03
CA PHE A 71 -24.52 -8.55 -2.81
C PHE A 71 -23.55 -8.97 -3.91
N THR A 72 -23.46 -10.26 -4.24
CA THR A 72 -22.61 -10.78 -5.32
C THR A 72 -22.88 -10.07 -6.66
N LYS A 73 -24.14 -9.78 -7.00
CA LYS A 73 -24.50 -9.01 -8.22
C LYS A 73 -24.04 -7.55 -8.17
N ARG A 74 -24.14 -6.87 -7.02
CA ARG A 74 -23.66 -5.49 -6.84
C ARG A 74 -22.14 -5.40 -6.93
N ILE A 75 -21.45 -6.28 -6.21
CA ILE A 75 -19.99 -6.45 -6.24
C ILE A 75 -19.52 -6.73 -7.67
N ALA A 76 -20.19 -7.62 -8.41
CA ALA A 76 -19.87 -7.91 -9.81
C ALA A 76 -20.05 -6.70 -10.73
N ALA A 77 -21.03 -5.83 -10.46
CA ALA A 77 -21.26 -4.63 -11.24
C ALA A 77 -20.16 -3.58 -11.03
N VAL A 78 -19.63 -3.44 -9.81
CA VAL A 78 -18.45 -2.60 -9.55
C VAL A 78 -17.21 -3.22 -10.18
N ALA A 79 -16.87 -4.45 -9.80
CA ALA A 79 -15.63 -5.12 -10.21
C ALA A 79 -15.41 -5.15 -11.72
N ARG A 80 -16.46 -5.41 -12.53
CA ARG A 80 -16.39 -5.40 -14.00
C ARG A 80 -16.14 -4.03 -14.64
N ARG A 81 -16.24 -2.93 -13.88
CA ARG A 81 -15.87 -1.57 -14.33
C ARG A 81 -14.48 -1.15 -13.82
N SER A 82 -13.94 -1.85 -12.83
CA SER A 82 -12.69 -1.50 -12.15
C SER A 82 -11.43 -2.10 -12.80
N THR A 83 -11.58 -2.90 -13.86
CA THR A 83 -10.48 -3.61 -14.54
C THR A 83 -10.86 -4.01 -15.97
N GLU A 84 -9.86 -4.14 -16.85
CA GLU A 84 -9.97 -4.75 -18.18
C GLU A 84 -9.76 -6.27 -18.19
N LEU A 85 -9.42 -6.87 -17.04
CA LEU A 85 -9.23 -8.31 -16.87
C LEU A 85 -10.56 -9.08 -16.88
N GLN A 86 -10.51 -10.40 -17.07
CA GLN A 86 -11.71 -11.23 -16.96
C GLN A 86 -12.11 -11.37 -15.49
N VAL A 87 -13.29 -10.87 -15.12
CA VAL A 87 -13.79 -10.91 -13.74
C VAL A 87 -14.89 -11.95 -13.58
N GLU A 88 -14.59 -13.00 -12.81
CA GLU A 88 -15.58 -13.92 -12.29
C GLU A 88 -15.94 -13.50 -10.85
N THR A 89 -17.22 -13.25 -10.57
CA THR A 89 -17.70 -12.86 -9.23
C THR A 89 -18.65 -13.93 -8.70
N VAL A 90 -18.34 -14.48 -7.53
CA VAL A 90 -18.98 -15.68 -6.97
C VAL A 90 -19.27 -15.51 -5.48
N ASN A 91 -20.10 -16.40 -4.94
CA ASN A 91 -20.25 -16.57 -3.50
C ASN A 91 -20.42 -18.06 -3.14
N PRO A 92 -20.13 -18.44 -1.88
CA PRO A 92 -20.35 -19.80 -1.40
C PRO A 92 -21.82 -20.23 -1.41
N ARG A 93 -22.03 -21.55 -1.36
CA ARG A 93 -23.37 -22.19 -1.30
C ARG A 93 -23.92 -22.30 0.14
N SER A 94 -23.04 -22.20 1.13
CA SER A 94 -23.25 -22.37 2.56
C SER A 94 -22.53 -21.25 3.33
N GLY A 95 -22.82 -21.10 4.63
CA GLY A 95 -22.34 -19.98 5.43
C GLY A 95 -23.38 -18.87 5.60
N PRO A 96 -23.02 -17.75 6.25
CA PRO A 96 -23.99 -16.74 6.69
C PRO A 96 -24.53 -15.89 5.52
N ARG A 97 -25.72 -15.28 5.69
CA ARG A 97 -26.33 -14.38 4.68
C ARG A 97 -25.68 -13.00 4.62
N SER A 98 -25.24 -12.51 5.76
CA SER A 98 -24.44 -11.30 5.99
C SER A 98 -23.36 -11.66 7.02
N ILE A 99 -22.22 -10.98 6.96
CA ILE A 99 -21.18 -11.08 7.99
C ILE A 99 -21.32 -9.81 8.82
N GLU A 100 -21.59 -9.94 10.12
CA GLU A 100 -21.84 -8.81 11.02
C GLU A 100 -21.13 -8.98 12.39
N SER A 101 -20.36 -10.06 12.52
CA SER A 101 -19.53 -10.41 13.68
C SER A 101 -18.32 -11.26 13.27
N ALA A 102 -17.33 -11.38 14.16
CA ALA A 102 -16.18 -12.28 13.98
C ALA A 102 -16.58 -13.78 13.95
N TYR A 103 -17.76 -14.14 14.46
CA TYR A 103 -18.28 -15.51 14.39
C TYR A 103 -18.79 -15.82 12.97
N ASP A 104 -19.55 -14.90 12.36
CA ASP A 104 -19.98 -15.03 10.96
C ASP A 104 -18.78 -15.08 10.01
N GLU A 105 -17.75 -14.28 10.29
CA GLU A 105 -16.51 -14.29 9.51
C GLU A 105 -15.79 -15.64 9.58
N LEU A 106 -15.70 -16.25 10.78
CA LEU A 106 -15.13 -17.60 10.92
C LEU A 106 -15.97 -18.64 10.16
N LEU A 107 -17.30 -18.56 10.23
CA LEU A 107 -18.21 -19.45 9.50
C LEU A 107 -18.16 -19.27 7.97
N SER A 108 -17.77 -18.10 7.46
CA SER A 108 -17.61 -17.86 6.01
C SER A 108 -16.26 -18.33 5.45
N CYS A 109 -15.26 -18.59 6.30
CA CYS A 109 -13.90 -18.91 5.86
C CYS A 109 -13.82 -20.21 5.03
N ALA A 110 -14.24 -21.36 5.57
CA ALA A 110 -14.15 -22.63 4.85
C ALA A 110 -14.97 -22.64 3.54
N PRO A 111 -16.25 -22.18 3.51
CA PRO A 111 -17.01 -22.05 2.26
C PRO A 111 -16.35 -21.10 1.22
N THR A 112 -15.60 -20.09 1.67
CA THR A 112 -14.81 -19.19 0.80
C THR A 112 -13.61 -19.90 0.18
N LEU A 113 -12.90 -20.75 0.95
CA LEU A 113 -11.80 -21.59 0.45
C LEU A 113 -12.31 -22.63 -0.55
N GLU A 114 -13.42 -23.31 -0.26
CA GLU A 114 -14.10 -24.22 -1.21
C GLU A 114 -14.45 -23.49 -2.51
N THR A 115 -14.99 -22.27 -2.43
CA THR A 115 -15.36 -21.46 -3.59
C THR A 115 -14.16 -21.07 -4.46
N TYR A 116 -13.01 -20.78 -3.85
CA TYR A 116 -11.76 -20.58 -4.60
C TYR A 116 -11.31 -21.86 -5.31
N LEU A 117 -11.34 -23.00 -4.62
CA LEU A 117 -10.89 -24.28 -5.17
C LEU A 117 -11.81 -24.78 -6.29
N GLU A 118 -13.14 -24.60 -6.17
CA GLU A 118 -14.09 -24.83 -7.28
C GLU A 118 -13.76 -23.97 -8.51
N ALA A 119 -13.41 -22.69 -8.31
CA ALA A 119 -13.04 -21.79 -9.41
C ALA A 119 -11.68 -22.13 -10.02
N ARG A 120 -10.74 -22.66 -9.23
CA ARG A 120 -9.42 -23.15 -9.65
C ARG A 120 -9.52 -24.46 -10.45
N ARG A 121 -10.44 -25.37 -10.08
CA ARG A 121 -10.78 -26.56 -10.89
C ARG A 121 -11.29 -26.19 -12.29
N ARG A 122 -11.88 -25.00 -12.46
CA ARG A 122 -12.32 -24.47 -13.78
C ARG A 122 -11.18 -23.86 -14.63
N GLY A 123 -9.98 -23.67 -14.08
CA GLY A 123 -8.82 -23.13 -14.79
C GLY A 123 -7.94 -22.20 -13.94
N PRO A 124 -6.94 -21.52 -14.54
CA PRO A 124 -6.08 -20.56 -13.84
C PRO A 124 -6.85 -19.41 -13.19
N VAL A 125 -6.36 -18.94 -12.03
CA VAL A 125 -6.86 -17.74 -11.33
C VAL A 125 -5.66 -16.84 -11.08
N ASP A 126 -5.56 -15.76 -11.83
CA ASP A 126 -4.41 -14.84 -11.85
C ASP A 126 -4.41 -13.84 -10.70
N GLY A 127 -5.48 -13.78 -9.92
CA GLY A 127 -5.59 -13.01 -8.68
C GLY A 127 -6.96 -13.18 -8.01
N VAL A 128 -7.03 -12.95 -6.70
CA VAL A 128 -8.25 -13.12 -5.89
C VAL A 128 -8.55 -11.84 -5.11
N VAL A 129 -9.84 -11.49 -5.02
CA VAL A 129 -10.34 -10.43 -4.14
C VAL A 129 -11.36 -11.03 -3.18
N VAL A 130 -11.15 -10.85 -1.88
CA VAL A 130 -12.10 -11.25 -0.82
C VAL A 130 -13.00 -10.05 -0.54
N ALA A 131 -14.23 -10.10 -1.05
CA ALA A 131 -15.16 -8.97 -1.10
C ALA A 131 -15.99 -8.78 0.19
N CYS A 132 -15.35 -8.86 1.36
CA CYS A 132 -15.91 -8.42 2.63
C CYS A 132 -15.06 -7.27 3.20
N PHE A 133 -15.70 -6.29 3.84
CA PHE A 133 -14.99 -5.16 4.44
C PHE A 133 -14.59 -5.47 5.89
N SER A 134 -13.58 -6.33 6.04
CA SER A 134 -12.93 -6.63 7.32
C SER A 134 -11.47 -7.04 7.07
N ASP A 135 -10.72 -7.25 8.15
CA ASP A 135 -9.41 -7.91 8.16
C ASP A 135 -9.60 -9.44 8.06
N HIS A 136 -10.24 -9.85 6.97
CA HIS A 136 -10.91 -11.15 6.90
C HIS A 136 -9.93 -12.31 6.90
N ALA A 137 -10.04 -13.24 7.86
CA ALA A 137 -9.14 -14.38 8.01
C ALA A 137 -8.98 -15.26 6.74
N ALA A 138 -10.00 -15.29 5.86
CA ALA A 138 -9.92 -15.98 4.57
C ALA A 138 -8.85 -15.39 3.62
N VAL A 139 -8.45 -14.12 3.78
CA VAL A 139 -7.40 -13.47 2.97
C VAL A 139 -6.05 -14.16 3.19
N GLU A 140 -5.64 -14.37 4.44
CA GLU A 140 -4.36 -15.01 4.76
C GLU A 140 -4.35 -16.49 4.33
N ALA A 141 -5.42 -17.24 4.62
CA ALA A 141 -5.55 -18.62 4.18
C ALA A 141 -5.52 -18.75 2.64
N LEU A 142 -6.12 -17.80 1.92
CA LEU A 142 -6.00 -17.73 0.46
C LEU A 142 -4.59 -17.30 0.01
N ARG A 143 -3.85 -16.46 0.75
CA ARG A 143 -2.46 -16.09 0.41
C ARG A 143 -1.51 -17.31 0.42
N GLU A 144 -1.76 -18.32 1.25
CA GLU A 144 -1.01 -19.60 1.23
C GLU A 144 -1.33 -20.48 0.01
N ILE A 145 -2.62 -20.57 -0.38
CA ILE A 145 -3.09 -21.51 -1.42
C ILE A 145 -3.32 -20.89 -2.81
N ALA A 146 -3.23 -19.57 -2.96
CA ALA A 146 -3.36 -18.89 -4.24
C ALA A 146 -2.16 -19.10 -5.16
N ASP A 147 -2.41 -19.09 -6.48
CA ASP A 147 -1.32 -19.02 -7.46
C ASP A 147 -0.93 -17.58 -7.79
N GLY A 148 -1.88 -16.64 -7.77
CA GLY A 148 -1.67 -15.18 -7.89
C GLY A 148 -1.71 -14.41 -6.54
N PRO A 149 -1.87 -13.07 -6.58
CA PRO A 149 -2.04 -12.22 -5.40
C PRO A 149 -3.44 -12.35 -4.81
N VAL A 150 -3.57 -12.09 -3.51
CA VAL A 150 -4.86 -12.06 -2.81
C VAL A 150 -5.00 -10.75 -2.03
N VAL A 151 -6.13 -10.08 -2.25
CA VAL A 151 -6.42 -8.74 -1.75
C VAL A 151 -7.75 -8.74 -0.97
N GLY A 152 -7.71 -8.32 0.30
CA GLY A 152 -8.91 -8.03 1.09
C GLY A 152 -9.35 -6.58 0.90
N LEU A 153 -10.64 -6.29 1.10
CA LEU A 153 -11.17 -4.93 0.88
C LEU A 153 -10.62 -3.89 1.85
N LEU A 154 -10.44 -4.24 3.13
CA LEU A 154 -9.97 -3.31 4.16
C LEU A 154 -8.53 -2.86 3.89
N ASP A 155 -7.63 -3.83 3.71
CA ASP A 155 -6.21 -3.61 3.33
C ASP A 155 -6.10 -2.73 2.07
N ALA A 156 -6.83 -3.08 1.01
CA ALA A 156 -6.86 -2.32 -0.24
C ALA A 156 -7.34 -0.87 -0.08
N ALA A 157 -8.41 -0.65 0.68
CA ALA A 157 -8.99 0.67 0.86
C ALA A 157 -8.13 1.55 1.78
N CYS A 158 -7.56 1.00 2.85
CA CYS A 158 -6.63 1.72 3.74
C CYS A 158 -5.29 2.02 3.06
N ALA A 159 -4.77 1.11 2.22
CA ALA A 159 -3.61 1.37 1.36
C ALA A 159 -3.89 2.52 0.40
N THR A 160 -5.06 2.52 -0.24
CA THR A 160 -5.49 3.59 -1.17
C THR A 160 -5.66 4.92 -0.45
N ALA A 161 -6.32 4.92 0.72
CA ALA A 161 -6.55 6.13 1.52
C ALA A 161 -5.23 6.79 1.98
N SER A 162 -4.25 5.97 2.37
CA SER A 162 -2.91 6.41 2.78
C SER A 162 -2.07 7.02 1.64
N LEU A 163 -2.54 6.93 0.38
CA LEU A 163 -1.97 7.60 -0.79
C LEU A 163 -2.76 8.86 -1.23
N VAL A 164 -3.96 9.06 -0.68
CA VAL A 164 -4.85 10.20 -1.00
C VAL A 164 -4.75 11.30 0.06
N GLY A 165 -4.52 10.96 1.33
CA GLY A 165 -4.35 11.92 2.42
C GLY A 165 -3.51 11.37 3.58
N ASP A 166 -3.17 12.26 4.52
CA ASP A 166 -2.41 11.88 5.72
C ASP A 166 -3.26 11.02 6.67
N SER A 167 -4.54 11.35 6.83
CA SER A 167 -5.54 10.58 7.59
C SER A 167 -6.72 10.18 6.72
N PHE A 168 -7.53 9.25 7.24
CA PHE A 168 -8.83 8.88 6.69
C PHE A 168 -9.81 8.44 7.79
N GLY A 169 -11.10 8.42 7.46
CA GLY A 169 -12.13 7.77 8.28
C GLY A 169 -12.87 6.65 7.54
N ILE A 170 -13.76 5.95 8.26
CA ILE A 170 -14.56 4.85 7.69
C ILE A 170 -16.04 5.01 8.05
N ALA A 171 -16.92 5.05 7.04
CA ALA A 171 -18.38 5.07 7.21
C ALA A 171 -18.97 3.67 6.97
N THR A 172 -19.40 2.98 8.04
CA THR A 172 -19.86 1.57 8.01
C THR A 172 -21.34 1.40 8.36
N THR A 173 -21.83 0.15 8.44
CA THR A 173 -23.25 -0.20 8.55
C THR A 173 -23.79 -0.12 9.98
N SER A 174 -23.46 -1.09 10.84
CA SER A 174 -24.00 -1.25 12.19
C SER A 174 -22.99 -0.87 13.28
N LYS A 175 -23.45 -0.47 14.46
CA LYS A 175 -22.55 -0.13 15.58
C LYS A 175 -21.61 -1.27 16.02
N SER A 176 -21.94 -2.53 15.74
CA SER A 176 -21.06 -3.69 15.98
C SER A 176 -19.76 -3.66 15.16
N TRP A 177 -19.74 -2.99 14.00
CA TRP A 177 -18.56 -2.92 13.14
C TRP A 177 -17.49 -1.94 13.63
N GLU A 178 -17.83 -0.86 14.34
CA GLU A 178 -16.86 0.14 14.82
C GLU A 178 -15.66 -0.47 15.59
N PRO A 179 -15.84 -1.35 16.61
CA PRO A 179 -14.73 -1.99 17.31
C PRO A 179 -14.06 -3.14 16.54
N LEU A 180 -14.72 -3.74 15.55
CA LEU A 180 -14.15 -4.80 14.70
C LEU A 180 -13.21 -4.20 13.66
N LEU A 181 -13.66 -3.15 12.96
CA LEU A 181 -12.87 -2.43 11.97
C LEU A 181 -11.66 -1.76 12.60
N ARG A 182 -11.79 -1.18 13.80
CA ARG A 182 -10.66 -0.55 14.50
C ARG A 182 -9.53 -1.55 14.76
N LYS A 183 -9.85 -2.75 15.25
CA LYS A 183 -8.87 -3.84 15.42
C LYS A 183 -8.26 -4.31 14.11
N GLY A 184 -9.04 -4.43 13.03
CA GLY A 184 -8.52 -4.82 11.72
C GLY A 184 -7.54 -3.78 11.15
N VAL A 185 -7.91 -2.50 11.22
CA VAL A 185 -7.06 -1.36 10.84
C VAL A 185 -5.77 -1.30 11.65
N GLU A 186 -5.83 -1.57 12.96
CA GLU A 186 -4.66 -1.68 13.85
C GLU A 186 -3.75 -2.85 13.44
N ARG A 187 -4.30 -4.05 13.21
CA ARG A 187 -3.54 -5.25 12.78
C ARG A 187 -2.86 -5.06 11.42
N LEU A 188 -3.51 -4.34 10.51
CA LEU A 188 -2.98 -3.99 9.19
C LEU A 188 -1.99 -2.81 9.23
N GLY A 189 -1.76 -2.18 10.39
CA GLY A 189 -0.78 -1.12 10.58
C GLY A 189 -1.23 0.29 10.17
N TYR A 190 -2.52 0.49 9.89
CA TYR A 190 -3.08 1.80 9.50
C TYR A 190 -3.69 2.59 10.68
N GLY A 191 -3.55 2.11 11.92
CA GLY A 191 -4.17 2.67 13.13
C GLY A 191 -3.97 4.17 13.32
N GLU A 192 -2.75 4.67 13.16
CA GLU A 192 -2.43 6.11 13.32
C GLU A 192 -3.07 7.01 12.25
N ARG A 193 -3.44 6.45 11.08
CA ARG A 193 -4.07 7.19 9.97
C ARG A 193 -5.60 7.15 10.03
N CYS A 194 -6.19 6.14 10.68
CA CYS A 194 -7.64 5.97 10.75
C CYS A 194 -8.25 6.73 11.93
N VAL A 195 -8.39 8.05 11.75
CA VAL A 195 -8.81 8.98 12.82
C VAL A 195 -10.25 8.78 13.30
N ASP A 196 -11.13 8.22 12.46
CA ASP A 196 -12.54 8.05 12.80
C ASP A 196 -13.17 6.80 12.14
N ILE A 197 -14.12 6.16 12.82
CA ILE A 197 -14.90 5.03 12.30
C ILE A 197 -16.32 5.19 12.84
N ARG A 198 -17.30 5.40 11.96
CA ARG A 198 -18.70 5.63 12.32
C ARG A 198 -19.66 4.73 11.56
N ALA A 199 -20.64 4.20 12.26
CA ALA A 199 -21.74 3.43 11.71
C ALA A 199 -22.99 4.30 11.53
N MET A 200 -23.72 4.08 10.43
CA MET A 200 -25.06 4.64 10.19
C MET A 200 -26.19 3.94 10.98
N ASP A 201 -25.82 2.99 11.84
CA ASP A 201 -26.64 2.08 12.63
C ASP A 201 -27.78 1.38 11.86
N ARG A 202 -27.40 0.70 10.77
CA ARG A 202 -28.25 -0.22 10.01
C ARG A 202 -27.58 -1.59 9.86
N PRO A 203 -28.32 -2.71 9.92
CA PRO A 203 -27.74 -4.02 9.64
C PRO A 203 -27.32 -4.12 8.17
N VAL A 204 -26.35 -4.99 7.85
CA VAL A 204 -25.83 -5.16 6.49
C VAL A 204 -26.95 -5.54 5.51
N LEU A 205 -27.90 -6.38 5.93
CA LEU A 205 -29.03 -6.75 5.06
C LEU A 205 -30.02 -5.61 4.77
N ALA A 206 -30.04 -4.52 5.54
CA ALA A 206 -30.83 -3.33 5.18
C ALA A 206 -30.43 -2.80 3.81
N LEU A 207 -29.15 -2.88 3.44
CA LEU A 207 -28.65 -2.48 2.13
C LEU A 207 -29.37 -3.18 0.96
N GLU A 208 -29.96 -4.36 1.15
CA GLU A 208 -30.67 -5.08 0.10
C GLU A 208 -31.96 -4.37 -0.35
N HIS A 209 -32.60 -3.61 0.55
CA HIS A 209 -33.99 -3.16 0.39
C HIS A 209 -34.27 -1.71 0.84
N GLU A 210 -33.50 -1.15 1.78
CA GLU A 210 -33.65 0.22 2.28
C GLU A 210 -32.82 1.22 1.47
N ASN A 211 -33.34 2.44 1.29
CA ASN A 211 -32.51 3.56 0.84
C ASN A 211 -31.72 4.13 2.04
N VAL A 212 -30.43 3.80 2.10
CA VAL A 212 -29.52 4.29 3.14
C VAL A 212 -28.71 5.53 2.73
N GLU A 213 -28.93 6.10 1.53
CA GLU A 213 -28.07 7.18 1.00
C GLU A 213 -27.99 8.38 1.96
N GLN A 214 -29.11 8.80 2.57
CA GLN A 214 -29.10 9.88 3.57
C GLN A 214 -28.34 9.51 4.84
N ALA A 215 -28.60 8.33 5.42
CA ALA A 215 -27.92 7.90 6.64
C ALA A 215 -26.40 7.75 6.45
N LEU A 216 -25.98 7.35 5.24
CA LEU A 216 -24.55 7.33 4.87
C LEU A 216 -23.98 8.74 4.68
N LEU A 217 -24.72 9.67 4.05
CA LEU A 217 -24.33 11.08 3.94
C LEU A 217 -24.13 11.71 5.32
N ASP A 218 -25.07 11.52 6.24
CA ASP A 218 -25.01 12.03 7.62
C ASP A 218 -23.79 11.44 8.36
N THR A 219 -23.57 10.13 8.22
CA THR A 219 -22.42 9.41 8.82
C THR A 219 -21.08 9.88 8.26
N THR A 220 -21.01 10.12 6.93
CA THR A 220 -19.80 10.61 6.26
C THR A 220 -19.50 12.05 6.62
N THR A 221 -20.52 12.93 6.64
CA THR A 221 -20.38 14.35 6.99
C THR A 221 -19.92 14.53 8.45
N ALA A 222 -20.22 13.56 9.32
CA ALA A 222 -19.81 13.58 10.71
C ALA A 222 -18.36 13.11 10.95
N ILE A 223 -17.69 12.49 9.97
CA ILE A 223 -16.33 11.93 10.12
C ILE A 223 -15.26 13.04 10.09
N ALA A 224 -14.29 12.96 11.00
CA ALA A 224 -13.22 13.94 11.13
C ALA A 224 -12.06 13.79 10.09
N SER A 225 -12.38 13.56 8.82
CA SER A 225 -11.39 13.51 7.73
C SER A 225 -12.02 13.71 6.35
N ASP A 226 -11.31 14.44 5.47
CA ASP A 226 -11.70 14.64 4.07
C ASP A 226 -11.52 13.40 3.18
N VAL A 227 -10.91 12.31 3.69
CA VAL A 227 -10.80 11.02 3.00
C VAL A 227 -11.65 10.00 3.75
N VAL A 228 -12.66 9.41 3.10
CA VAL A 228 -13.58 8.47 3.77
C VAL A 228 -13.74 7.19 2.97
N ILE A 229 -13.47 6.05 3.62
CA ILE A 229 -13.70 4.72 3.06
C ILE A 229 -15.15 4.30 3.32
N LEU A 230 -15.83 3.78 2.30
CA LEU A 230 -17.13 3.13 2.51
C LEU A 230 -16.95 1.73 3.10
N GLY A 231 -17.35 1.56 4.35
CA GLY A 231 -17.11 0.36 5.16
C GLY A 231 -18.02 -0.83 4.87
N CYS A 232 -18.44 -1.04 3.61
CA CYS A 232 -19.18 -2.23 3.17
C CYS A 232 -19.13 -2.40 1.64
N ALA A 233 -19.02 -3.65 1.17
CA ALA A 233 -19.07 -4.01 -0.26
C ALA A 233 -20.46 -3.83 -0.92
N GLY A 234 -21.50 -3.50 -0.14
CA GLY A 234 -22.89 -3.40 -0.60
C GLY A 234 -23.33 -2.02 -1.09
N PHE A 235 -22.56 -0.96 -0.81
CA PHE A 235 -22.88 0.42 -1.19
C PHE A 235 -22.70 0.67 -2.70
N GLY A 236 -21.52 0.35 -3.25
CA GLY A 236 -21.22 0.45 -4.67
C GLY A 236 -20.90 1.85 -5.19
N SER A 237 -20.28 1.89 -6.38
CA SER A 237 -19.66 3.11 -6.95
C SER A 237 -20.63 4.25 -7.30
N GLU A 238 -21.93 3.98 -7.41
CA GLU A 238 -22.95 5.03 -7.65
C GLU A 238 -23.19 5.85 -6.38
N VAL A 239 -23.40 5.16 -5.25
CA VAL A 239 -23.55 5.79 -3.93
C VAL A 239 -22.26 6.53 -3.56
N ALA A 240 -21.09 5.90 -3.73
CA ALA A 240 -19.80 6.54 -3.48
C ALA A 240 -19.61 7.88 -4.22
N ARG A 241 -19.99 7.94 -5.51
CA ARG A 241 -19.90 9.18 -6.30
C ARG A 241 -20.87 10.26 -5.81
N ARG A 242 -22.08 9.89 -5.37
CA ARG A 242 -23.06 10.83 -4.81
C ARG A 242 -22.61 11.37 -3.46
N THR A 243 -22.12 10.49 -2.58
CA THR A 243 -21.53 10.88 -1.29
C THR A 243 -20.38 11.87 -1.50
N ALA A 244 -19.44 11.60 -2.40
CA ALA A 244 -18.35 12.51 -2.71
C ALA A 244 -18.85 13.88 -3.22
N ALA A 245 -19.82 13.89 -4.14
CA ALA A 245 -20.37 15.12 -4.70
C ALA A 245 -21.19 15.95 -3.69
N ALA A 246 -21.71 15.34 -2.63
CA ALA A 246 -22.53 16.00 -1.61
C ALA A 246 -21.72 16.44 -0.38
N THR A 247 -20.68 15.70 0.02
CA THR A 247 -19.84 16.04 1.18
C THR A 247 -18.55 16.80 0.81
N GLY A 248 -18.12 16.74 -0.45
CA GLY A 248 -16.82 17.24 -0.91
C GLY A 248 -15.63 16.31 -0.58
N SER A 249 -15.87 15.24 0.19
CA SER A 249 -14.84 14.30 0.63
C SER A 249 -14.37 13.37 -0.49
N SER A 250 -13.12 12.93 -0.42
CA SER A 250 -12.56 11.86 -1.26
C SER A 250 -13.08 10.50 -0.79
N ILE A 251 -14.17 10.04 -1.41
CA ILE A 251 -14.80 8.76 -1.06
C ILE A 251 -14.12 7.58 -1.78
N ILE A 252 -13.69 6.59 -0.99
CA ILE A 252 -13.07 5.36 -1.48
C ILE A 252 -14.10 4.23 -1.46
N GLU A 253 -14.46 3.75 -2.65
CA GLU A 253 -15.26 2.53 -2.82
C GLU A 253 -14.31 1.31 -2.71
N PRO A 254 -14.55 0.39 -1.77
CA PRO A 254 -13.55 -0.61 -1.40
C PRO A 254 -13.40 -1.76 -2.40
N VAL A 255 -14.47 -2.13 -3.12
CA VAL A 255 -14.42 -3.18 -4.16
C VAL A 255 -13.64 -2.67 -5.36
N GLU A 256 -13.84 -1.42 -5.75
CA GLU A 256 -13.07 -0.79 -6.82
C GLU A 256 -11.58 -0.66 -6.46
N ALA A 257 -11.26 -0.24 -5.24
CA ALA A 257 -9.88 -0.18 -4.75
C ALA A 257 -9.19 -1.56 -4.79
N ALA A 258 -9.85 -2.59 -4.24
CA ALA A 258 -9.31 -3.95 -4.20
C ALA A 258 -9.14 -4.58 -5.58
N VAL A 259 -10.09 -4.39 -6.49
CA VAL A 259 -10.00 -4.93 -7.87
C VAL A 259 -8.92 -4.21 -8.68
N ARG A 260 -8.76 -2.89 -8.54
CA ARG A 260 -7.67 -2.13 -9.19
C ARG A 260 -6.29 -2.55 -8.68
N LEU A 261 -6.13 -2.71 -7.36
CA LEU A 261 -4.86 -3.17 -6.77
C LEU A 261 -4.54 -4.62 -7.16
N CYS A 262 -5.52 -5.53 -7.07
CA CYS A 262 -5.34 -6.92 -7.50
C CYS A 262 -5.02 -7.04 -9.00
N THR A 263 -5.65 -6.21 -9.85
CA THR A 263 -5.31 -6.07 -11.27
C THR A 263 -3.85 -5.66 -11.46
N SER A 264 -3.38 -4.62 -10.76
CA SER A 264 -2.01 -4.12 -10.85
C SER A 264 -0.98 -5.18 -10.45
N LEU A 265 -1.22 -5.90 -9.35
CA LEU A 265 -0.35 -6.99 -8.89
C LEU A 265 -0.34 -8.17 -9.89
N ALA A 266 -1.52 -8.60 -10.34
CA ALA A 266 -1.68 -9.70 -11.30
C ALA A 266 -1.02 -9.38 -12.64
N LEU A 267 -1.16 -8.14 -13.16
CA LEU A 267 -0.49 -7.69 -14.38
C LEU A 267 1.04 -7.73 -14.25
N GLN A 268 1.59 -7.26 -13.13
CA GLN A 268 3.02 -7.31 -12.81
C GLN A 268 3.55 -8.75 -12.59
N GLY A 269 2.67 -9.75 -12.45
CA GLY A 269 3.07 -11.12 -12.13
C GLY A 269 3.46 -11.32 -10.65
N LEU A 270 3.04 -10.41 -9.77
CA LEU A 270 3.28 -10.49 -8.34
C LEU A 270 2.24 -11.40 -7.69
N GLY A 271 2.68 -12.55 -7.17
CA GLY A 271 1.85 -13.50 -6.42
C GLY A 271 2.05 -13.41 -4.91
N SER A 272 1.18 -14.07 -4.16
CA SER A 272 1.31 -14.19 -2.69
C SER A 272 2.58 -14.95 -2.29
N ALA A 273 3.20 -14.58 -1.16
CA ALA A 273 4.40 -15.24 -0.65
C ALA A 273 4.05 -16.65 -0.14
N LYS A 274 4.53 -17.68 -0.85
CA LYS A 274 4.12 -19.08 -0.62
C LYS A 274 4.79 -19.72 0.60
N ALA A 275 4.39 -19.29 1.80
CA ALA A 275 4.38 -20.17 2.95
C ALA A 275 3.35 -21.28 2.66
N ARG A 276 3.79 -22.53 2.61
CA ARG A 276 2.89 -23.69 2.46
C ARG A 276 2.85 -24.44 3.79
N PRO A 277 1.67 -24.83 4.29
CA PRO A 277 1.60 -25.80 5.38
C PRO A 277 2.15 -27.15 4.90
N LEU A 278 2.61 -27.97 5.84
CA LEU A 278 2.88 -29.39 5.56
C LEU A 278 1.57 -30.09 5.17
N ALA A 279 1.66 -31.13 4.34
CA ALA A 279 0.49 -31.94 3.99
C ALA A 279 -0.11 -32.59 5.25
N GLN A 280 -1.42 -32.44 5.42
CA GLN A 280 -2.17 -32.98 6.55
C GLN A 280 -3.39 -33.76 6.06
N GLU A 281 -3.76 -34.78 6.83
CA GLU A 281 -5.05 -35.47 6.71
C GLU A 281 -6.16 -34.58 7.30
N LEU A 282 -7.35 -34.60 6.71
CA LEU A 282 -8.47 -33.74 7.08
C LEU A 282 -9.69 -34.55 7.52
N ASP A 283 -9.77 -34.86 8.81
CA ASP A 283 -10.92 -35.58 9.39
C ASP A 283 -12.24 -34.81 9.23
N GLY A 284 -13.24 -35.45 8.61
CA GLY A 284 -14.63 -34.95 8.55
C GLY A 284 -14.87 -33.70 7.70
N LEU A 285 -13.86 -33.20 6.97
CA LEU A 285 -13.98 -32.03 6.10
C LEU A 285 -14.23 -32.42 4.62
N PRO A 286 -14.79 -31.50 3.79
CA PRO A 286 -14.95 -31.74 2.36
C PRO A 286 -13.63 -32.00 1.64
N GLU A 287 -13.56 -33.10 0.87
CA GLU A 287 -12.38 -33.55 0.12
C GLU A 287 -11.71 -32.44 -0.72
N ILE A 288 -12.50 -31.51 -1.27
CA ILE A 288 -11.97 -30.38 -2.05
C ILE A 288 -10.96 -29.53 -1.26
N LEU A 289 -11.08 -29.41 0.06
CA LEU A 289 -10.12 -28.67 0.89
C LEU A 289 -8.74 -29.33 0.92
N ALA A 290 -8.64 -30.65 0.70
CA ALA A 290 -7.36 -31.34 0.61
C ALA A 290 -6.52 -30.93 -0.62
N GLU A 291 -7.13 -30.32 -1.65
CA GLU A 291 -6.41 -29.78 -2.82
C GLU A 291 -5.44 -28.64 -2.48
N ALA A 292 -5.56 -28.04 -1.29
CA ALA A 292 -4.58 -27.11 -0.75
C ALA A 292 -3.19 -27.76 -0.60
N TYR A 293 -3.16 -29.03 -0.16
CA TYR A 293 -1.94 -29.80 0.13
C TYR A 293 -1.41 -30.60 -1.07
N ALA A 294 -2.20 -30.70 -2.15
CA ALA A 294 -1.82 -31.45 -3.35
C ALA A 294 -0.52 -30.90 -3.99
N PRO A 295 0.46 -31.75 -4.35
CA PRO A 295 1.69 -31.31 -5.00
C PRO A 295 1.41 -30.60 -6.33
N ARG A 296 1.60 -29.27 -6.35
CA ARG A 296 1.69 -28.50 -7.59
C ARG A 296 3.04 -28.85 -8.25
N GLY A 297 3.03 -29.08 -9.56
CA GLY A 297 4.13 -29.74 -10.29
C GLY A 297 5.52 -29.10 -10.18
N ASP A 298 5.60 -27.86 -9.69
CA ASP A 298 6.86 -27.26 -9.24
C ASP A 298 7.30 -27.91 -7.92
N THR A 299 8.34 -28.74 -7.99
CA THR A 299 9.18 -29.08 -6.83
C THR A 299 9.97 -27.85 -6.39
N VAL A 300 9.26 -26.90 -5.78
CA VAL A 300 9.86 -25.84 -4.98
C VAL A 300 10.61 -26.55 -3.86
N ALA A 301 11.93 -26.71 -4.04
CA ALA A 301 12.81 -27.19 -2.99
C ALA A 301 12.57 -26.29 -1.77
N VAL A 302 12.12 -26.89 -0.67
CA VAL A 302 11.88 -26.15 0.58
C VAL A 302 13.23 -25.59 1.02
N ALA A 303 13.46 -24.31 0.73
CA ALA A 303 14.65 -23.61 1.15
C ALA A 303 14.71 -23.71 2.67
N ALA A 304 15.69 -24.47 3.18
CA ALA A 304 15.79 -24.79 4.60
C ALA A 304 15.63 -23.50 5.42
N PRO A 305 14.68 -23.45 6.37
CA PRO A 305 14.12 -22.20 6.85
C PRO A 305 15.23 -21.29 7.38
N ALA A 306 15.45 -20.18 6.66
CA ALA A 306 16.52 -19.24 6.96
C ALA A 306 16.32 -18.74 8.40
N ALA A 307 17.24 -19.14 9.29
CA ALA A 307 17.05 -19.03 10.73
C ALA A 307 16.60 -17.61 11.12
N PRO A 308 15.61 -17.42 12.02
CA PRO A 308 15.03 -16.11 12.29
C PRO A 308 16.05 -15.00 12.61
N ALA A 309 17.18 -15.36 13.24
CA ALA A 309 18.29 -14.45 13.50
C ALA A 309 18.94 -13.89 12.22
N ALA A 310 19.06 -14.66 11.13
CA ALA A 310 19.61 -14.21 9.86
C ALA A 310 18.68 -13.21 9.15
N ASN A 311 17.35 -13.45 9.18
CA ASN A 311 16.37 -12.50 8.65
C ASN A 311 16.34 -11.20 9.49
N ARG A 312 16.44 -11.30 10.82
CA ARG A 312 16.54 -10.14 11.72
C ARG A 312 17.84 -9.35 11.49
N ALA A 313 18.98 -10.02 11.35
CA ALA A 313 20.26 -9.38 11.02
C ALA A 313 20.20 -8.67 9.65
N LEU A 314 19.62 -9.29 8.62
CA LEU A 314 19.42 -8.67 7.31
C LEU A 314 18.51 -7.43 7.37
N ALA A 315 17.47 -7.46 8.21
CA ALA A 315 16.58 -6.32 8.42
C ALA A 315 17.27 -5.15 9.16
N LEU A 316 18.03 -5.45 10.22
CA LEU A 316 18.83 -4.46 10.97
C LEU A 316 19.93 -3.87 10.09
N TYR A 317 20.66 -4.69 9.35
CA TYR A 317 21.69 -4.24 8.41
C TYR A 317 21.11 -3.36 7.29
N ARG A 318 19.91 -3.68 6.78
CA ARG A 318 19.15 -2.79 5.87
C ARG A 318 18.72 -1.49 6.55
N ARG A 319 18.49 -1.45 7.87
CA ARG A 319 18.25 -0.20 8.64
C ARG A 319 19.55 0.61 8.79
N ALA A 320 20.67 -0.03 9.14
CA ALA A 320 21.99 0.61 9.23
C ALA A 320 22.39 1.29 7.91
N LEU A 321 22.28 0.60 6.76
CA LEU A 321 22.54 1.21 5.45
C LEU A 321 21.61 2.40 5.13
N ARG A 322 20.37 2.41 5.62
CA ARG A 322 19.44 3.54 5.44
C ARG A 322 19.75 4.71 6.39
N ALA A 323 20.36 4.45 7.55
CA ALA A 323 20.88 5.48 8.44
C ALA A 323 22.19 6.11 7.89
N ALA A 324 23.16 5.30 7.48
CA ALA A 324 24.42 5.76 6.88
C ALA A 324 24.21 6.65 5.63
N ARG A 325 23.18 6.35 4.82
CA ARG A 325 22.77 7.17 3.66
C ARG A 325 22.09 8.50 4.01
N ARG A 326 21.81 8.76 5.29
CA ARG A 326 21.33 10.05 5.82
C ARG A 326 22.46 10.87 6.46
N CYS A 327 23.66 10.32 6.57
CA CYS A 327 24.85 11.06 7.02
C CYS A 327 25.38 12.02 5.93
N VAL A 328 26.22 12.96 6.35
CA VAL A 328 26.71 14.08 5.52
C VAL A 328 27.45 13.60 4.26
N PRO A 329 27.27 14.27 3.10
CA PRO A 329 28.06 14.02 1.90
C PRO A 329 29.57 13.99 2.20
N GLY A 330 30.24 12.92 1.79
CA GLY A 330 31.65 12.64 2.13
C GLY A 330 31.84 11.50 3.14
N GLN A 331 30.99 11.39 4.17
CA GLN A 331 31.08 10.29 5.15
C GLN A 331 30.21 9.08 4.79
N ALA A 332 29.07 9.29 4.14
CA ALA A 332 28.14 8.23 3.75
C ALA A 332 28.79 7.14 2.88
N ALA A 333 29.74 7.49 2.00
CA ALA A 333 30.43 6.53 1.14
C ALA A 333 31.33 5.58 1.95
N THR A 334 32.07 6.12 2.94
CA THR A 334 32.94 5.35 3.84
C THR A 334 32.14 4.41 4.73
N GLN A 335 31.01 4.87 5.28
CA GLN A 335 30.13 4.02 6.09
C GLN A 335 29.43 2.95 5.25
N GLU A 336 28.93 3.27 4.05
CA GLU A 336 28.35 2.25 3.16
C GLU A 336 29.40 1.23 2.69
N ALA A 337 30.65 1.64 2.48
CA ALA A 337 31.76 0.72 2.19
C ALA A 337 32.07 -0.20 3.39
N TYR A 338 32.22 0.35 4.60
CA TYR A 338 32.50 -0.41 5.83
C TYR A 338 31.39 -1.42 6.14
N ALA A 339 30.13 -0.98 6.09
CA ALA A 339 28.96 -1.84 6.26
C ALA A 339 28.97 -2.98 5.23
N ARG A 340 29.17 -2.67 3.94
CA ARG A 340 29.26 -3.68 2.86
C ARG A 340 30.44 -4.64 3.04
N GLN A 341 31.53 -4.20 3.66
CA GLN A 341 32.67 -5.05 3.99
C GLN A 341 32.36 -6.00 5.14
N SER A 342 31.79 -5.53 6.26
CA SER A 342 31.35 -6.40 7.36
C SER A 342 30.31 -7.44 6.89
N PHE A 343 29.32 -7.00 6.11
CA PHE A 343 28.32 -7.89 5.53
C PHE A 343 28.96 -8.98 4.65
N ARG A 344 29.94 -8.65 3.81
CA ARG A 344 30.67 -9.63 2.99
C ARG A 344 31.57 -10.57 3.80
N ALA A 345 32.16 -10.10 4.90
CA ALA A 345 32.99 -10.92 5.78
C ALA A 345 32.16 -11.92 6.61
N ASN A 346 30.91 -11.56 6.94
CA ASN A 346 30.05 -12.33 7.83
C ASN A 346 28.97 -13.16 7.11
N VAL A 347 28.46 -12.73 5.95
CA VAL A 347 27.52 -13.51 5.12
C VAL A 347 28.31 -14.50 4.24
N GLY A 348 28.96 -15.43 4.94
CA GLY A 348 29.79 -16.52 4.41
C GLY A 348 29.45 -17.85 5.09
N ALA A 349 28.33 -18.44 4.71
CA ALA A 349 27.97 -19.85 4.92
C ALA A 349 27.76 -20.42 6.35
N ASP A 350 27.72 -19.64 7.45
CA ASP A 350 27.41 -20.20 8.78
C ASP A 350 26.46 -19.35 9.65
N ALA A 351 25.31 -19.93 10.00
CA ALA A 351 24.30 -19.31 10.86
C ALA A 351 24.77 -19.08 12.31
N ARG A 352 25.81 -19.80 12.78
CA ARG A 352 26.37 -19.65 14.14
C ARG A 352 27.02 -18.27 14.37
N ARG A 353 27.27 -17.49 13.31
CA ARG A 353 27.79 -16.11 13.39
C ARG A 353 26.71 -15.04 13.53
N ALA A 354 25.42 -15.41 13.47
CA ALA A 354 24.31 -14.46 13.53
C ALA A 354 24.29 -13.55 14.78
N PRO A 355 24.69 -13.97 16.00
CA PRO A 355 24.75 -13.08 17.16
C PRO A 355 25.75 -11.93 17.01
N GLY A 356 26.93 -12.18 16.41
CA GLY A 356 27.92 -11.13 16.13
C GLY A 356 27.47 -10.16 15.04
N LEU A 357 26.74 -10.67 14.03
CA LEU A 357 26.06 -9.86 13.01
C LEU A 357 24.96 -8.95 13.59
N LEU A 358 24.28 -9.39 14.66
CA LEU A 358 23.31 -8.57 15.38
C LEU A 358 24.02 -7.45 16.16
N ALA A 359 25.08 -7.76 16.91
CA ALA A 359 25.85 -6.77 17.67
C ALA A 359 26.47 -5.68 16.77
N ASP A 360 27.21 -6.04 15.72
CA ASP A 360 27.82 -5.07 14.80
C ASP A 360 26.76 -4.20 14.07
N ALA A 361 25.58 -4.74 13.79
CA ALA A 361 24.47 -3.95 13.21
C ALA A 361 23.82 -3.01 14.24
N GLU A 362 23.72 -3.41 15.51
CA GLU A 362 23.19 -2.58 16.60
C GLU A 362 24.19 -1.48 16.99
N ASP A 363 25.49 -1.76 17.04
CA ASP A 363 26.57 -0.79 17.23
C ASP A 363 26.62 0.25 16.09
N GLN A 364 26.50 -0.17 14.83
CA GLN A 364 26.47 0.76 13.69
C GLN A 364 25.20 1.64 13.69
N ILE A 365 24.05 1.13 14.15
CA ILE A 365 22.85 1.95 14.36
C ILE A 365 23.09 2.96 15.49
N ALA A 366 23.61 2.53 16.64
CA ALA A 366 23.88 3.39 17.78
C ALA A 366 24.89 4.50 17.43
N PHE A 367 25.93 4.19 16.66
CA PHE A 367 26.91 5.16 16.17
C PHE A 367 26.30 6.15 15.17
N GLY A 368 25.55 5.67 14.17
CA GLY A 368 24.86 6.54 13.20
C GLY A 368 23.86 7.49 13.87
N GLU A 369 23.07 7.00 14.83
CA GLU A 369 22.19 7.83 15.64
C GLU A 369 22.95 8.79 16.59
N SER A 370 24.16 8.43 17.05
CA SER A 370 25.00 9.35 17.85
C SER A 370 25.49 10.55 17.04
N LEU A 371 25.76 10.36 15.74
CA LEU A 371 26.13 11.46 14.83
C LEU A 371 24.92 12.36 14.54
N LEU A 372 23.73 11.78 14.38
CA LEU A 372 22.48 12.54 14.24
C LEU A 372 22.19 13.35 15.51
N ARG A 373 22.26 12.75 16.70
CA ARG A 373 22.05 13.46 17.99
C ARG A 373 23.08 14.57 18.26
N ARG A 374 24.34 14.39 17.83
CA ARG A 374 25.35 15.48 17.87
C ARG A 374 24.97 16.63 16.96
N ARG A 375 24.57 16.33 15.72
CA ARG A 375 24.08 17.35 14.79
C ARG A 375 22.84 18.05 15.34
N GLU A 376 21.88 17.33 15.91
CA GLU A 376 20.68 17.92 16.52
C GLU A 376 21.05 18.87 17.68
N ALA A 377 22.10 18.58 18.45
CA ALA A 377 22.64 19.48 19.48
C ALA A 377 23.44 20.67 18.91
N GLU A 378 24.06 20.53 17.73
CA GLU A 378 24.75 21.61 17.00
C GLU A 378 23.74 22.55 16.31
N ASP A 379 22.73 22.01 15.62
CA ASP A 379 21.63 22.73 14.95
C ASP A 379 20.64 23.36 15.97
N SER A 380 20.63 22.92 17.25
CA SER A 380 19.83 23.52 18.33
C SER A 380 20.64 24.33 19.35
N ALA A 381 21.95 24.48 19.15
CA ALA A 381 22.75 25.41 19.94
C ALA A 381 22.26 26.86 19.71
N PRO A 382 22.02 27.65 20.77
CA PRO A 382 21.45 28.99 20.59
C PRO A 382 22.43 29.91 19.85
N VAL A 383 21.89 30.73 18.93
CA VAL A 383 22.62 31.65 18.02
C VAL A 383 23.37 32.80 18.75
N ALA A 384 23.42 32.77 20.08
CA ALA A 384 24.17 33.71 20.93
C ALA A 384 25.69 33.70 20.69
N ALA A 385 26.25 32.61 20.14
CA ALA A 385 27.70 32.43 19.97
C ALA A 385 28.35 33.26 18.84
N MET A 386 27.56 33.97 18.00
CA MET A 386 28.08 34.89 16.98
C MET A 386 27.93 36.38 17.34
N ALA A 387 27.48 36.71 18.55
CA ALA A 387 27.29 38.09 19.01
C ALA A 387 28.38 38.61 19.97
N SER A 388 29.22 37.75 20.56
CA SER A 388 30.20 38.14 21.60
C SER A 388 31.66 38.15 21.14
N THR A 389 32.00 37.64 19.96
CA THR A 389 33.39 37.52 19.47
C THR A 389 33.85 38.66 18.55
N ALA A 390 32.97 39.63 18.26
CA ALA A 390 33.29 40.82 17.47
C ALA A 390 33.80 42.02 18.31
N ALA A 391 33.73 41.93 19.65
CA ALA A 391 34.07 43.04 20.55
C ALA A 391 35.54 43.05 21.03
N ASP A 392 36.24 41.91 20.94
CA ASP A 392 37.47 41.64 21.72
C ASP A 392 38.74 41.49 20.85
N ARG A 393 38.75 42.07 19.64
CA ARG A 393 39.90 42.03 18.70
C ARG A 393 40.19 43.35 17.97
N VAL A 394 40.15 44.47 18.69
CA VAL A 394 40.90 45.68 18.30
C VAL A 394 41.61 46.28 19.52
N SER A 395 42.84 45.80 19.77
CA SER A 395 43.86 46.49 20.56
C SER A 395 45.20 46.35 19.82
N PRO A 396 45.88 47.44 19.45
CA PRO A 396 47.14 47.37 18.70
C PRO A 396 48.32 46.97 19.61
N GLU A 397 49.25 46.18 19.08
CA GLU A 397 50.52 45.87 19.78
C GLU A 397 51.46 47.09 19.85
N PRO A 398 52.34 47.17 20.87
CA PRO A 398 53.09 48.37 21.17
C PRO A 398 54.34 48.56 20.31
N VAL A 399 54.63 49.80 19.94
CA VAL A 399 55.92 50.23 19.37
C VAL A 399 56.74 50.96 20.44
N ALA A 400 58.06 50.82 20.37
CA ALA A 400 58.98 51.12 21.47
C ALA A 400 59.13 52.63 21.82
N SER A 401 59.70 52.85 23.01
CA SER A 401 60.01 54.16 23.58
C SER A 401 61.03 54.99 22.78
N THR A 402 60.89 56.32 22.84
CA THR A 402 61.93 57.29 22.43
C THR A 402 61.95 58.44 23.43
N PRO A 403 63.12 58.89 23.95
CA PRO A 403 63.17 59.86 25.06
C PRO A 403 63.53 61.30 24.62
N VAL A 404 62.98 62.31 25.34
CA VAL A 404 63.48 63.71 25.51
C VAL A 404 63.43 64.62 24.25
N ALA A 405 63.11 65.93 24.25
CA ALA A 405 62.37 66.91 25.09
C ALA A 405 62.39 68.28 24.30
N PRO A 406 62.08 69.49 24.84
CA PRO A 406 61.16 69.95 25.90
C PRO A 406 60.12 71.04 25.43
N THR A 407 59.32 71.57 26.37
CA THR A 407 58.29 72.64 26.22
C THR A 407 58.85 74.06 25.97
N PRO A 408 58.06 74.99 25.36
CA PRO A 408 57.16 75.93 26.10
C PRO A 408 55.84 76.31 25.33
N VAL A 409 54.84 77.13 25.73
CA VAL A 409 54.26 77.69 27.00
C VAL A 409 52.80 78.21 26.70
N ALA A 410 52.03 78.65 27.71
CA ALA A 410 50.62 79.14 27.68
C ALA A 410 50.50 80.69 27.37
N PRO A 411 49.38 81.48 27.56
CA PRO A 411 48.10 81.21 28.29
C PRO A 411 46.74 81.83 27.80
N ALA A 412 45.61 81.16 28.15
CA ALA A 412 44.33 81.62 28.79
C ALA A 412 43.50 82.87 28.28
N PRO A 413 42.29 83.22 28.80
CA PRO A 413 41.22 82.52 29.58
C PRO A 413 39.75 82.77 29.04
N GLN A 414 38.72 82.58 29.90
CA GLN A 414 37.30 83.08 29.86
C GLN A 414 36.24 82.39 28.96
N GLU A 415 34.93 82.35 29.29
CA GLU A 415 34.21 82.26 30.58
C GLU A 415 32.76 81.69 30.38
N ALA A 416 31.89 81.66 31.42
CA ALA A 416 30.58 80.98 31.49
C ALA A 416 29.37 81.94 31.16
N PRO A 417 28.04 81.73 31.48
CA PRO A 417 27.36 80.64 32.25
C PRO A 417 25.85 80.28 31.92
N ARG A 418 25.26 79.42 32.79
CA ARG A 418 23.83 79.36 33.31
C ARG A 418 22.64 78.70 32.55
N GLY A 419 22.13 77.61 33.16
CA GLY A 419 20.70 77.38 33.54
C GLY A 419 19.72 76.76 32.53
N ALA A 420 18.49 76.34 32.88
CA ALA A 420 17.90 75.86 34.16
C ALA A 420 16.45 75.32 33.97
N HIS A 421 15.99 74.34 34.78
CA HIS A 421 14.58 73.87 34.94
C HIS A 421 13.89 73.25 33.69
N ARG A 422 12.75 72.52 33.72
CA ARG A 422 11.92 71.83 34.75
C ARG A 422 11.08 70.69 34.08
N GLU A 423 10.39 69.87 34.89
CA GLU A 423 9.05 69.21 34.73
C GLU A 423 8.35 69.10 33.33
N ALA A 424 7.43 68.15 33.05
CA ALA A 424 6.99 66.87 33.65
C ALA A 424 5.92 66.23 32.71
N SER A 425 5.38 65.04 33.06
CA SER A 425 4.28 64.30 32.38
C SER A 425 4.65 63.70 31.00
N ARG A 426 4.36 62.42 30.70
CA ARG A 426 3.03 61.77 30.46
C ARG A 426 2.27 62.47 29.34
N GLU A 427 1.86 61.81 28.26
CA GLU A 427 1.27 60.46 28.20
C GLU A 427 2.18 59.31 27.72
#